data_AF-A0A090TCK0-F1
#
_entry.id   AF-A0A090TCK0-F1
#
_cell.length_a   1.000
_cell.length_b   1.000
_cell.length_c   1.000
_cell.angle_alpha   90.00
_cell.angle_beta   90.00
_cell.angle_gamma   90.00
#
_symmetry.space_group_name_H-M   'P 1'
#
loop_
_entity.id
_entity.type
_entity.pdbx_description
1 polymer ?
#
loop_
_entity_poly.entity_id
_entity_poly.type
_entity_poly.pdbx_seq_one_letter_code
_entity_poly.pdbx_strand_id
1 'polypeptide(L)' 'MKSGDASDYKSYAKQVNDRPVAMLRDLMKLKKADNALPLEQIEPNTELFKRFDSAAMSIGALSQKRTKRLPWR' A
#
# COMPACT_ATOMS: atom_id res chain seq x y z
N MET A 1 0.13 -4.79 11.06
CA MET A 1 -1.06 -4.47 11.87
C MET A 1 -1.65 -5.77 12.38
N LYS A 2 -2.03 -5.81 13.66
CA LYS A 2 -2.44 -7.05 14.33
C LYS A 2 -3.92 -7.07 14.71
N SER A 3 -4.52 -5.90 14.92
CA SER A 3 -5.92 -5.68 15.26
C SER A 3 -6.88 -5.93 14.08
N GLY A 4 -6.44 -5.61 12.86
CA GLY A 4 -7.31 -5.59 11.68
C GLY A 4 -8.07 -4.26 11.52
N ASP A 5 -7.89 -3.32 12.45
CA ASP A 5 -8.60 -2.04 12.43
C ASP A 5 -8.05 -1.07 11.38
N ALA A 6 -8.95 -0.48 10.60
CA ALA A 6 -8.58 0.50 9.59
C ALA A 6 -7.99 1.79 10.19
N SER A 7 -8.30 2.10 11.45
CA SER A 7 -7.73 3.24 12.18
C SER A 7 -6.22 3.11 12.37
N ASP A 8 -5.73 1.91 12.66
CA ASP A 8 -4.29 1.65 12.78
C ASP A 8 -3.58 1.97 11.46
N TYR A 9 -4.18 1.54 10.33
CA TYR A 9 -3.68 1.84 8.99
C TYR A 9 -3.60 3.35 8.74
N LYS A 10 -4.67 4.07 9.04
CA LYS A 10 -4.72 5.52 8.86
C LYS A 10 -3.67 6.24 9.72
N SER A 11 -3.47 5.81 10.96
CA SER A 11 -2.45 6.38 11.85
C SER A 11 -1.03 6.18 11.30
N TYR A 12 -0.71 4.95 10.87
CA TYR A 12 0.59 4.65 10.24
C TYR A 12 0.80 5.46 8.95
N ALA A 13 -0.19 5.48 8.05
CA ALA A 13 -0.09 6.19 6.79
C ALA A 13 0.14 7.70 7.01
N LYS A 14 -0.53 8.30 8.01
CA LYS A 14 -0.31 9.69 8.38
C LYS A 14 1.14 9.95 8.81
N GLN A 15 1.70 9.12 9.68
CA GLN A 15 3.10 9.27 10.12
C GLN A 15 4.08 9.16 8.96
N VAL A 16 3.82 8.28 7.99
CA VAL A 16 4.67 8.12 6.80
C VAL A 16 4.55 9.31 5.85
N ASN A 17 3.35 9.89 5.71
CA ASN A 17 3.11 11.01 4.80
C ASN A 17 3.61 12.36 5.35
N ASP A 18 3.60 12.54 6.68
CA ASP A 18 3.97 13.81 7.33
C ASP A 18 5.45 13.90 7.75
N ARG A 19 6.23 12.85 7.48
CA ARG A 19 7.67 12.82 7.80
C ARG A 19 8.46 13.85 6.97
N PRO A 20 9.67 14.25 7.43
CA PRO A 20 10.59 15.04 6.60
C PRO A 20 10.94 14.33 5.28
N VAL A 21 11.25 15.12 4.25
CA VAL A 21 11.60 14.62 2.91
C VAL A 21 12.70 13.56 3.01
N ALA A 22 12.41 12.36 2.51
CA ALA A 22 13.34 11.24 2.49
C ALA A 22 13.53 10.64 1.08
N MET A 23 12.57 10.87 0.19
CA MET A 23 12.54 10.32 -1.17
C MET A 23 12.06 11.39 -2.17
N LEU A 24 12.39 11.23 -3.45
CA LEU A 24 11.99 12.17 -4.53
C LEU A 24 10.48 12.44 -4.57
N ARG A 25 9.64 11.43 -4.32
CA ARG A 25 8.18 11.59 -4.27
C ARG A 25 7.69 12.56 -3.19
N ASP A 26 8.47 12.76 -2.13
CA ASP A 26 8.10 13.66 -1.04
C ASP A 26 8.25 15.14 -1.47
N LEU A 27 8.96 15.40 -2.58
CA LEU A 27 9.09 16.73 -3.20
C LEU A 27 7.95 17.06 -4.17
N MET A 28 7.09 16.09 -4.49
CA MET A 28 6.01 16.24 -5.46
C MET A 28 4.66 16.39 -4.77
N LYS A 29 3.75 17.16 -5.38
CA LYS A 29 2.35 17.29 -4.93
C LYS A 29 1.41 16.82 -6.01
N LEU A 30 0.34 16.14 -5.61
CA LEU A 30 -0.75 15.77 -6.51
C LEU A 30 -1.53 17.01 -6.93
N LYS A 31 -1.61 17.25 -8.24
CA LYS A 31 -2.55 18.23 -8.80
C LYS A 31 -3.94 17.60 -8.81
N LYS A 32 -4.85 18.12 -8.00
CA LYS A 32 -6.23 17.64 -7.94
C LYS A 32 -6.99 18.07 -9.20
N ALA A 33 -7.94 17.24 -9.63
CA ALA A 33 -8.92 17.63 -10.62
C ALA A 33 -9.89 18.67 -10.04
N ASP A 34 -10.46 19.51 -10.89
CA ASP A 34 -11.41 20.56 -10.46
C ASP A 34 -12.69 19.97 -9.87
N ASN A 35 -13.12 18.81 -10.39
CA ASN A 35 -14.29 18.07 -9.91
C ASN A 35 -13.88 16.66 -9.48
N ALA A 36 -14.35 16.26 -8.29
CA ALA A 36 -14.15 14.90 -7.79
C ALA A 36 -15.10 13.92 -8.50
N LEU A 37 -14.58 12.75 -8.86
CA LEU A 37 -15.40 11.67 -9.42
C LEU A 37 -16.16 10.95 -8.30
N PRO A 38 -17.43 10.57 -8.52
CA PRO A 38 -18.17 9.69 -7.61
C PRO A 38 -17.46 8.34 -7.43
N LEU A 39 -17.57 7.76 -6.23
CA LEU A 39 -16.91 6.48 -5.92
C LEU A 39 -17.41 5.32 -6.79
N GLU A 40 -18.67 5.39 -7.23
CA GLU A 40 -19.31 4.38 -8.08
C GLU A 40 -18.68 4.32 -9.48
N GLN A 41 -17.98 5.38 -9.89
CA GLN A 41 -17.24 5.43 -11.16
C GLN A 41 -15.79 4.95 -11.01
N ILE A 42 -15.34 4.66 -9.79
CA ILE A 42 -14.00 4.13 -9.52
C ILE A 42 -14.06 2.61 -9.57
N GLU A 43 -13.01 1.99 -10.11
CA GLU A 43 -12.89 0.54 -10.12
C GLU A 43 -12.96 -0.06 -8.70
N PRO A 44 -13.57 -1.25 -8.53
CA PRO A 44 -13.65 -1.88 -7.22
C PRO A 44 -12.27 -2.30 -6.72
N ASN A 45 -12.14 -2.41 -5.39
CA ASN A 45 -10.89 -2.78 -4.75
C ASN A 45 -10.31 -4.12 -5.23
N THR A 46 -11.16 -5.06 -5.66
CA THR A 46 -10.77 -6.36 -6.21
C THR A 46 -9.93 -6.23 -7.48
N GLU A 47 -10.20 -5.22 -8.31
CA GLU A 47 -9.41 -4.95 -9.52
C GLU A 47 -8.10 -4.24 -9.18
N LEU A 48 -8.10 -3.37 -8.16
CA LEU A 48 -6.88 -2.73 -7.67
C LEU A 48 -5.86 -3.75 -7.16
N PHE A 49 -6.30 -4.77 -6.41
CA PHE A 49 -5.40 -5.77 -5.81
C PHE A 49 -4.62 -6.59 -6.83
N LYS A 50 -5.14 -6.77 -8.06
CA LYS A 50 -4.42 -7.47 -9.13
C LYS A 50 -3.13 -6.78 -9.55
N ARG A 51 -2.99 -5.48 -9.29
CA ARG A 51 -1.80 -4.68 -9.60
C ARG A 51 -0.74 -4.74 -8.51
N PHE A 52 -1.07 -5.29 -7.33
CA PHE A 52 -0.12 -5.46 -6.25
C PHE A 52 0.51 -6.83 -6.34
N ASP A 53 1.83 -6.86 -6.48
CA ASP A 53 2.61 -8.07 -6.37
C ASP A 53 3.43 -8.04 -5.08
N SER A 54 3.40 -9.13 -4.33
CA SER A 54 4.36 -9.35 -3.26
C SER A 54 5.69 -9.71 -3.90
N ALA A 55 6.57 -8.71 -4.01
CA ALA A 55 7.90 -8.88 -4.61
C ALA A 55 8.58 -10.17 -4.15
N ALA A 56 9.13 -10.92 -5.11
CA ALA A 56 9.84 -12.16 -4.82
C ALA A 56 11.06 -11.87 -3.93
N MET A 57 11.02 -12.40 -2.70
CA MET A 57 12.16 -12.38 -1.79
C MET A 57 12.83 -13.76 -1.84
N SER A 58 14.17 -13.79 -1.90
CA SER A 58 14.90 -15.06 -1.99
C SER A 58 14.58 -15.97 -0.80
N ILE A 59 14.52 -17.28 -1.06
CA ILE A 59 14.17 -18.30 -0.06
C ILE A 59 15.13 -18.28 1.15
N GLY A 60 16.36 -17.79 0.97
CA GLY A 60 17.35 -17.63 2.04
C GLY A 60 17.22 -16.35 2.85
N ALA A 61 16.54 -15.30 2.34
CA ALA A 61 16.39 -14.02 3.04
C ALA A 61 15.25 -14.03 4.07
N LEU A 62 14.32 -14.98 3.95
CA LEU A 62 13.19 -15.15 4.85
C LEU A 62 13.21 -16.55 5.46
N SER A 63 12.88 -16.66 6.75
CA SER A 63 12.61 -17.97 7.37
C SER A 63 11.57 -18.73 6.54
N GLN A 64 11.77 -20.04 6.34
CA GLN A 64 10.92 -20.92 5.53
C GLN A 64 9.41 -20.77 5.82
N LYS A 65 9.05 -20.45 7.08
CA LYS A 65 7.66 -20.21 7.50
C LYS A 65 7.04 -18.95 6.89
N ARG A 66 7.83 -17.89 6.63
CA ARG A 66 7.38 -16.63 6.02
C ARG A 66 7.23 -16.76 4.51
N THR A 67 8.17 -17.39 3.83
CA THR A 67 8.09 -17.64 2.38
C THR A 67 6.86 -18.47 2.00
N LYS A 68 6.46 -19.44 2.84
CA LYS A 68 5.24 -20.25 2.64
C LYS A 68 3.91 -19.49 2.75
N ARG A 69 3.91 -18.25 3.23
CA ARG A 69 2.69 -17.42 3.41
C ARG A 69 2.44 -16.42 2.27
N LEU A 70 3.33 -16.37 1.27
CA LEU A 70 3.16 -15.52 0.10
C LEU A 70 2.20 -16.19 -0.90
N PRO A 71 1.37 -15.41 -1.62
CA PRO A 71 0.26 -15.92 -2.43
C PRO A 71 0.67 -16.70 -3.69
N TRP A 72 1.95 -16.72 -4.05
CA TRP A 72 2.48 -17.39 -5.25
C TRP A 72 2.91 -18.85 -5.00
N ARG A 73 2.23 -19.53 -4.08
CA ARG A 73 2.44 -20.94 -3.76
C ARG A 73 1.17 -21.75 -3.94
#